data_AF-A0A1A3N6I0-F1
#
_entry.id   AF-A0A1A3N6I0-F1
#
_cell.length_a   1.000
_cell.length_b   1.000
_cell.length_c   1.000
_cell.angle_alpha   90.00
_cell.angle_beta   90.00
_cell.angle_gamma   90.00
#
_symmetry.space_group_name_H-M   'P 1'
#
loop_
_entity.id
_entity.type
_entity.pdbx_description
1 polymer ?
#
loop_
_entity_poly.entity_id
_entity_poly.type
_entity_poly.pdbx_seq_one_letter_code
_entity_poly.pdbx_strand_id
1 'polypeptide(L)'
;MHRNTPGWVTGDAFGQLMPMDPDTLRCGGTEFLTWAFRAYGVLGEHDSVVAIPEVRDFGGGSTGRKAALSVRYLHENGLPADLFVKFSRDLTDPIRDRGKTQMESEVRFAALSSAPGFPIEVPRVLFADYQRETGTGILISERIPFGSNGIERQYHKCLDYLMPQPLEHYRALLTALARLAGTHRSGRLPANLTADFPVDVQAATVGERRPQTAERLSRRVTELSEFAEQHPGLLPTAGAQFVARLRHDVPRFARHEKAVARQLASDRDYVALCHWNANVDNAWFWRDAVGDLHCGLLDWGCVSQMNLGMAIWGAMSGAENDLWSDHLGELLVLFVAEFHGHGGTVLDPGRLRRHTLLYAATMGVAWLLDVPALIRRRFDADVPRDRNDPRISDDESLRAPLQMLSNLLLLWERHQVGDLLDDALAEDGEGLADS
;
A
#
# COMPACT_ATOMS: atom_id res chain seq x y z
N MET A 1 17.87 1.75 35.20
CA MET A 1 17.16 0.48 35.52
C MET A 1 15.67 0.77 35.74
N HIS A 2 14.96 1.31 34.73
CA HIS A 2 13.51 1.58 34.78
C HIS A 2 12.78 0.66 33.79
N ARG A 3 12.79 -0.65 34.07
CA ARG A 3 12.30 -1.67 33.12
C ARG A 3 10.80 -1.98 33.19
N ASN A 4 9.98 -1.25 33.94
CA ASN A 4 8.54 -1.52 34.02
C ASN A 4 7.71 -0.27 34.38
N THR A 5 7.68 0.73 33.49
CA THR A 5 6.54 1.67 33.50
C THR A 5 5.50 1.09 32.54
N PRO A 6 4.30 0.68 33.02
CA PRO A 6 3.24 0.20 32.13
C PRO A 6 3.00 1.20 30.99
N GLY A 7 2.90 0.72 29.75
CA GLY A 7 2.69 1.57 28.58
C GLY A 7 3.97 2.03 27.86
N TRP A 8 5.16 1.81 28.42
CA TRP A 8 6.43 2.29 27.83
C TRP A 8 7.38 1.14 27.45
N VAL A 9 8.11 1.33 26.34
CA VAL A 9 9.20 0.44 25.90
C VAL A 9 10.43 1.25 25.52
N THR A 10 11.61 0.65 25.53
CA THR A 10 12.84 1.29 25.05
C THR A 10 13.00 1.01 23.56
N GLY A 11 13.01 2.06 22.74
CA GLY A 11 13.23 1.98 21.30
C GLY A 11 14.66 1.59 20.94
N ASP A 12 14.82 0.84 19.86
CA ASP A 12 16.10 0.24 19.47
C ASP A 12 17.04 1.29 18.86
N ALA A 13 16.52 2.35 18.23
CA ALA A 13 17.33 3.34 17.52
C ALA A 13 17.97 4.35 18.48
N PHE A 14 17.18 4.90 19.42
CA PHE A 14 17.65 5.95 20.31
C PHE A 14 18.00 5.43 21.72
N GLY A 15 17.62 4.19 22.05
CA GLY A 15 17.83 3.61 23.38
C GLY A 15 16.98 4.27 24.46
N GLN A 16 15.82 4.80 24.07
CA GLN A 16 15.01 5.64 24.94
C GLN A 16 13.55 5.23 25.05
N LEU A 17 12.88 5.67 26.12
CA LEU A 17 11.48 5.31 26.38
C LEU A 17 10.54 5.95 25.35
N MET A 18 9.70 5.13 24.74
CA MET A 18 8.64 5.54 23.83
C MET A 18 7.29 4.95 24.27
N PRO A 19 6.18 5.69 24.08
CA PRO A 19 4.85 5.24 24.45
C PRO A 19 4.33 4.20 23.46
N MET A 20 3.64 3.19 23.97
CA MET A 20 3.05 2.12 23.15
C MET A 20 1.67 2.48 22.58
N ASP A 21 1.00 3.49 23.13
CA ASP A 21 -0.39 3.86 22.81
C ASP A 21 -0.67 5.36 23.04
N PRO A 22 -1.82 5.88 22.55
CA PRO A 22 -2.20 7.28 22.72
C PRO A 22 -2.31 7.75 24.18
N ASP A 23 -2.74 6.88 25.09
CA ASP A 23 -2.94 7.24 26.50
C ASP A 23 -1.60 7.44 27.20
N THR A 24 -0.63 6.58 26.89
CA THR A 24 0.75 6.72 27.37
C THR A 24 1.42 7.96 26.77
N LEU A 25 1.17 8.25 25.49
CA LEU A 25 1.65 9.50 24.86
C LEU A 25 1.14 10.74 25.60
N ARG A 26 -0.16 10.78 25.97
CA ARG A 26 -0.74 11.87 26.77
C ARG A 26 -0.05 12.00 28.13
N CYS A 27 0.21 10.87 28.80
CA CYS A 27 0.92 10.85 30.08
C CYS A 27 2.37 11.37 29.97
N GLY A 28 3.06 11.10 28.85
CA GLY A 28 4.42 11.60 28.61
C GLY A 28 4.50 13.12 28.39
N GLY A 29 3.41 13.72 27.93
CA GLY A 29 3.26 15.17 27.83
C GLY A 29 4.32 15.87 26.98
N THR A 30 4.54 17.14 27.28
CA THR A 30 5.47 18.01 26.53
C THR A 30 6.93 17.58 26.68
N GLU A 31 7.28 16.96 27.80
CA GLU A 31 8.64 16.49 28.10
C GLU A 31 9.06 15.37 27.14
N PHE A 32 8.22 14.34 26.97
CA PHE A 32 8.49 13.27 26.01
C PHE A 32 8.69 13.83 24.59
N LEU A 33 7.75 14.66 24.11
CA LEU A 33 7.83 15.21 22.75
C LEU A 33 9.07 16.08 22.54
N THR A 34 9.39 16.95 23.50
CA THR A 34 10.58 17.81 23.44
C THR A 34 11.83 16.97 23.26
N TRP A 35 11.97 15.94 24.07
CA TRP A 35 13.16 15.11 24.03
C TRP A 35 13.18 14.19 22.81
N ALA A 36 12.04 13.62 22.41
CA ALA A 36 11.94 12.76 21.24
C ALA A 36 12.33 13.53 19.96
N PHE A 37 11.83 14.76 19.81
CA PHE A 37 12.16 15.62 18.67
C PHE A 37 13.62 16.09 18.67
N ARG A 38 14.23 16.30 19.85
CA ARG A 38 15.66 16.58 19.97
C ARG A 38 16.51 15.35 19.63
N ALA A 39 16.13 14.18 20.13
CA ALA A 39 16.83 12.92 19.84
C ALA A 39 16.79 12.58 18.34
N TYR A 40 15.65 12.85 17.68
CA TYR A 40 15.50 12.70 16.23
C TYR A 40 16.25 13.77 15.42
N GLY A 41 16.65 14.87 16.06
CA GLY A 41 17.42 15.96 15.45
C GLY A 41 16.59 17.03 14.75
N VAL A 42 15.25 17.06 14.94
CA VAL A 42 14.38 18.07 14.32
C VAL A 42 14.15 19.30 15.20
N LEU A 43 14.35 19.19 16.52
CA LEU A 43 14.19 20.28 17.47
C LEU A 43 15.54 20.67 18.09
N GLY A 44 15.83 21.96 18.13
CA GLY A 44 17.09 22.48 18.68
C GLY A 44 17.20 22.34 20.20
N GLU A 45 18.43 22.41 20.70
CA GLU A 45 18.73 22.28 22.14
C GLU A 45 18.05 23.35 23.02
N HIS A 46 17.86 24.55 22.46
CA HIS A 46 17.23 25.69 23.15
C HIS A 46 15.72 25.82 22.90
N ASP A 47 15.12 24.89 22.17
CA ASP A 47 13.70 24.91 21.83
C ASP A 47 12.96 23.73 22.48
N SER A 48 11.67 23.87 22.74
CA SER A 48 10.87 22.85 23.43
C SER A 48 9.42 22.86 22.95
N VAL A 49 8.75 21.73 23.14
CA VAL A 49 7.29 21.70 23.11
C VAL A 49 6.81 22.27 24.45
N VAL A 50 5.99 23.32 24.41
CA VAL A 50 5.50 24.03 25.61
C VAL A 50 4.04 23.75 25.92
N ALA A 51 3.28 23.23 24.96
CA ALA A 51 1.90 22.82 25.18
C ALA A 51 1.47 21.75 24.17
N ILE A 52 0.50 20.95 24.59
CA ILE A 52 -0.23 20.00 23.73
C ILE A 52 -1.73 20.35 23.84
N PRO A 53 -2.25 21.27 23.02
CA PRO A 53 -3.65 21.68 23.11
C PRO A 53 -4.66 20.57 22.81
N GLU A 54 -4.28 19.63 21.92
CA GLU A 54 -5.16 18.53 21.52
C GLU A 54 -4.35 17.23 21.44
N VAL A 55 -4.92 16.17 22.01
CA VAL A 55 -4.65 14.80 21.59
C VAL A 55 -6.00 14.15 21.38
N ARG A 56 -6.21 13.54 20.21
CA ARG A 56 -7.47 12.90 19.86
C ARG A 56 -7.22 11.59 19.15
N ASP A 57 -7.94 10.56 19.56
CA ASP A 57 -7.89 9.27 18.88
C ASP A 57 -8.37 9.44 17.44
N PHE A 58 -7.63 8.82 16.53
CA PHE A 58 -7.94 8.83 15.12
C PHE A 58 -8.40 7.44 14.70
N GLY A 59 -9.68 7.32 14.36
CA GLY A 59 -10.26 6.09 13.80
C GLY A 59 -9.83 5.94 12.34
N GLY A 60 -9.26 4.79 11.98
CA GLY A 60 -8.87 4.49 10.59
C GLY A 60 -7.70 3.50 10.47
N GLY A 61 -7.58 2.91 9.29
CA GLY A 61 -6.54 1.93 8.92
C GLY A 61 -6.68 0.56 9.60
N SER A 62 -6.03 -0.44 9.02
CA SER A 62 -6.19 -1.86 9.39
C SER A 62 -5.32 -2.33 10.55
N THR A 63 -4.31 -1.55 10.95
CA THR A 63 -3.33 -1.92 11.98
C THR A 63 -3.07 -0.76 12.95
N GLY A 64 -2.78 -1.13 14.20
CA GLY A 64 -2.33 -0.23 15.27
C GLY A 64 -3.30 0.90 15.65
N ARG A 65 -3.01 1.59 16.76
CA ARG A 65 -3.72 2.83 17.13
C ARG A 65 -3.12 4.04 16.44
N LYS A 66 -3.93 5.10 16.28
CA LYS A 66 -3.54 6.37 15.66
C LYS A 66 -4.10 7.53 16.49
N ALA A 67 -3.41 8.66 16.49
CA ALA A 67 -3.86 9.89 17.13
C ALA A 67 -3.56 11.12 16.28
N ALA A 68 -4.45 12.10 16.33
CA ALA A 68 -4.17 13.47 15.94
C ALA A 68 -3.67 14.24 17.16
N LEU A 69 -2.64 15.05 16.96
CA LEU A 69 -1.93 15.78 18.01
C LEU A 69 -1.72 17.22 17.54
N SER A 70 -1.97 18.21 18.40
CA SER A 70 -1.54 19.59 18.15
C SER A 70 -0.53 19.99 19.22
N VAL A 71 0.52 20.72 18.82
CA VAL A 71 1.60 21.17 19.70
C VAL A 71 1.86 22.66 19.57
N ARG A 72 2.43 23.26 20.62
CA ARG A 72 3.04 24.59 20.54
C ARG A 72 4.51 24.48 20.92
N TYR A 73 5.37 25.12 20.13
CA TYR A 73 6.80 25.23 20.40
C TYR A 73 7.12 26.51 21.17
N LEU A 74 8.26 26.54 21.87
CA LEU A 74 8.73 27.72 22.58
C LEU A 74 9.06 28.86 21.60
N HIS A 75 9.62 28.52 20.44
CA HIS A 75 9.95 29.46 19.38
C HIS A 75 9.27 29.10 18.05
N GLU A 76 9.08 30.09 17.17
CA GLU A 76 8.75 29.83 15.77
C GLU A 76 9.96 29.20 15.08
N ASN A 77 9.84 27.91 14.73
CA ASN A 77 10.93 27.08 14.24
C ASN A 77 10.64 26.43 12.87
N GLY A 78 9.50 26.77 12.26
CA GLY A 78 9.05 26.19 10.99
C GLY A 78 8.73 24.69 11.06
N LEU A 79 8.58 24.12 12.26
CA LEU A 79 8.07 22.76 12.44
C LEU A 79 6.53 22.76 12.36
N PRO A 80 5.93 21.69 11.82
CA PRO A 80 4.49 21.53 11.79
C PRO A 80 3.94 21.43 13.23
N ALA A 81 2.87 22.17 13.51
CA ALA A 81 2.20 22.15 14.82
C ALA A 81 1.06 21.12 14.89
N ASP A 82 0.50 20.75 13.74
CA ASP A 82 -0.51 19.71 13.61
C ASP A 82 0.14 18.40 13.16
N LEU A 83 0.03 17.39 14.01
CA LEU A 83 0.77 16.15 13.92
C LEU A 83 -0.17 14.95 13.85
N PHE A 84 0.33 13.89 13.20
CA PHE A 84 -0.28 12.58 13.15
C PHE A 84 0.66 11.58 13.81
N VAL A 85 0.11 10.76 14.70
CA VAL A 85 0.86 9.74 15.43
C VAL A 85 0.31 8.38 15.08
N LYS A 86 1.19 7.49 14.61
CA LYS A 86 0.90 6.08 14.38
C LYS A 86 1.61 5.25 15.46
N PHE A 87 0.91 4.25 15.97
CA PHE A 87 1.46 3.24 16.86
C PHE A 87 1.35 1.88 16.17
N SER A 88 2.34 1.00 16.34
CA SER A 88 2.27 -0.33 15.75
C SER A 88 1.28 -1.24 16.48
N ARG A 89 1.00 -0.95 17.76
CA ARG A 89 0.21 -1.80 18.66
C ARG A 89 -1.25 -1.37 18.71
N ASP A 90 -2.12 -2.36 18.86
CA ASP A 90 -3.49 -2.19 19.34
C ASP A 90 -3.76 -3.26 20.39
N LEU A 91 -3.44 -2.95 21.64
CA LEU A 91 -3.57 -3.91 22.75
C LEU A 91 -5.03 -4.30 23.05
N THR A 92 -6.00 -3.58 22.47
CA THR A 92 -7.43 -3.82 22.66
C THR A 92 -8.08 -4.60 21.52
N ASP A 93 -7.41 -4.70 20.36
CA ASP A 93 -7.88 -5.44 19.20
C ASP A 93 -6.79 -6.42 18.70
N PRO A 94 -6.89 -7.71 19.08
CA PRO A 94 -5.93 -8.73 18.68
C PRO A 94 -5.82 -8.95 17.16
N ILE A 95 -6.83 -8.56 16.37
CA ILE A 95 -6.78 -8.69 14.91
C ILE A 95 -5.90 -7.57 14.36
N ARG A 96 -6.11 -6.33 14.81
CA ARG A 96 -5.31 -5.18 14.40
C ARG A 96 -3.87 -5.26 14.91
N ASP A 97 -3.63 -5.81 16.11
CA ASP A 97 -2.29 -5.96 16.69
C ASP A 97 -1.39 -6.94 15.93
N ARG A 98 -1.96 -7.84 15.10
CA ARG A 98 -1.17 -8.76 14.27
C ARG A 98 -0.28 -8.03 13.27
N GLY A 99 -0.69 -6.84 12.84
CA GLY A 99 0.06 -6.02 11.88
C GLY A 99 1.22 -5.25 12.48
N LYS A 100 1.53 -5.40 13.77
CA LYS A 100 2.55 -4.59 14.46
C LYS A 100 3.94 -4.61 13.84
N THR A 101 4.31 -5.69 13.15
CA THR A 101 5.61 -5.81 12.48
C THR A 101 5.71 -4.99 11.19
N GLN A 102 4.58 -4.57 10.61
CA GLN A 102 4.57 -3.78 9.37
C GLN A 102 5.17 -2.39 9.54
N MET A 103 5.13 -1.86 10.76
CA MET A 103 5.64 -0.51 11.07
C MET A 103 7.16 -0.45 11.13
N GLU A 104 7.84 -1.59 11.25
CA GLU A 104 9.30 -1.62 11.35
C GLU A 104 9.97 -1.03 10.11
N SER A 105 9.50 -1.38 8.91
CA SER A 105 10.03 -0.82 7.67
C SER A 105 9.63 0.63 7.47
N GLU A 106 8.44 1.02 7.93
CA GLU A 106 7.96 2.40 7.90
C GLU A 106 8.81 3.33 8.78
N VAL A 107 9.23 2.88 9.97
CA VAL A 107 10.16 3.63 10.85
C VAL A 107 11.52 3.82 10.18
N ARG A 108 12.03 2.80 9.47
CA ARG A 108 13.28 2.93 8.69
C ARG A 108 13.11 3.91 7.53
N PHE A 109 11.97 3.84 6.85
CA PHE A 109 11.65 4.75 5.75
C PHE A 109 11.52 6.20 6.22
N ALA A 110 11.04 6.43 7.44
CA ALA A 110 10.96 7.75 8.04
C ALA A 110 12.34 8.44 8.09
N ALA A 111 13.39 7.71 8.48
CA ALA A 111 14.77 8.21 8.46
C ALA A 111 15.29 8.44 7.03
N LEU A 112 14.99 7.51 6.10
CA LEU A 112 15.38 7.66 4.68
C LEU A 112 14.73 8.88 4.03
N SER A 113 13.45 9.13 4.31
CA SER A 113 12.71 10.24 3.71
C SER A 113 13.17 11.62 4.17
N SER A 114 13.84 11.68 5.32
CA SER A 114 14.46 12.90 5.84
C SER A 114 15.85 13.17 5.23
N ALA A 115 16.37 12.26 4.39
CA ALA A 115 17.68 12.43 3.77
C ALA A 115 17.65 13.55 2.72
N PRO A 116 18.73 14.36 2.61
CA PRO A 116 18.83 15.37 1.56
C PRO A 116 18.66 14.76 0.16
N GLY A 117 17.83 15.38 -0.67
CA GLY A 117 17.58 14.93 -2.05
C GLY A 117 16.62 13.75 -2.19
N PHE A 118 15.82 13.44 -1.16
CA PHE A 118 14.73 12.49 -1.28
C PHE A 118 13.74 12.92 -2.40
N PRO A 119 13.30 12.02 -3.30
CA PRO A 119 12.78 12.41 -4.62
C PRO A 119 11.27 12.67 -4.70
N ILE A 120 10.54 12.49 -3.59
CA ILE A 120 9.08 12.59 -3.53
C ILE A 120 8.62 13.24 -2.24
N GLU A 121 7.38 13.74 -2.25
CA GLU A 121 6.74 14.31 -1.07
C GLU A 121 6.17 13.21 -0.16
N VAL A 122 6.57 13.27 1.10
CA VAL A 122 6.05 12.45 2.20
C VAL A 122 5.84 13.36 3.41
N PRO A 123 4.98 13.01 4.38
CA PRO A 123 4.81 13.82 5.57
C PRO A 123 6.14 14.02 6.29
N ARG A 124 6.46 15.26 6.63
CA ARG A 124 7.63 15.59 7.45
C ARG A 124 7.59 14.79 8.74
N VAL A 125 8.63 13.99 8.97
CA VAL A 125 8.77 13.17 10.18
C VAL A 125 9.40 14.00 11.28
N LEU A 126 8.85 13.90 12.50
CA LEU A 126 9.40 14.54 13.69
C LEU A 126 10.00 13.54 14.67
N PHE A 127 9.52 12.31 14.68
CA PHE A 127 10.07 11.23 15.49
C PHE A 127 9.64 9.87 14.95
N ALA A 128 10.54 8.88 14.96
CA ALA A 128 10.20 7.50 14.66
C ALA A 128 11.15 6.55 15.40
N ASP A 129 10.62 5.55 16.10
CA ASP A 129 11.43 4.49 16.71
C ASP A 129 10.60 3.19 16.80
N TYR A 130 11.30 2.06 16.91
CA TYR A 130 10.73 0.72 16.94
C TYR A 130 11.55 -0.19 17.86
N GLN A 131 10.87 -1.05 18.60
CA GLN A 131 11.46 -2.08 19.45
C GLN A 131 11.08 -3.46 18.90
N ARG A 132 12.07 -4.18 18.39
CA ARG A 132 11.87 -5.49 17.74
C ARG A 132 11.32 -6.55 18.69
N GLU A 133 11.75 -6.55 19.96
CA GLU A 133 11.40 -7.60 20.94
C GLU A 133 9.89 -7.76 21.10
N THR A 134 9.15 -6.65 21.15
CA THR A 134 7.69 -6.68 21.34
C THR A 134 6.91 -6.30 20.08
N GLY A 135 7.61 -5.84 19.04
CA GLY A 135 7.03 -5.26 17.83
C GLY A 135 6.35 -3.92 18.06
N THR A 136 6.82 -3.15 19.05
CA THR A 136 6.19 -1.88 19.42
C THR A 136 6.96 -0.72 18.78
N GLY A 137 6.27 0.16 18.07
CA GLY A 137 6.84 1.35 17.48
C GLY A 137 5.89 2.53 17.46
N ILE A 138 6.47 3.69 17.22
CA ILE A 138 5.80 4.98 17.10
C ILE A 138 6.39 5.76 15.93
N LEU A 139 5.53 6.47 15.21
CA LEU A 139 5.88 7.42 14.15
C LEU A 139 5.05 8.67 14.39
N ILE A 140 5.72 9.82 14.48
CA ILE A 140 5.13 11.15 14.60
C ILE A 140 5.52 11.92 13.35
N SER A 141 4.54 12.30 12.55
CA SER A 141 4.71 13.11 11.34
C SER A 141 3.81 14.34 11.37
N GLU A 142 4.00 15.24 10.42
CA GLU A 142 2.98 16.24 10.12
C GLU A 142 1.65 15.58 9.76
N ARG A 143 0.56 16.28 10.06
CA ARG A 143 -0.79 15.92 9.65
C ARG A 143 -1.16 16.68 8.39
N ILE A 144 -1.46 15.96 7.32
CA ILE A 144 -1.86 16.55 6.04
C ILE A 144 -3.27 17.20 6.17
N PRO A 145 -3.42 18.50 5.85
CA PRO A 145 -4.68 19.22 5.97
C PRO A 145 -5.58 19.02 4.74
N PHE A 146 -6.09 17.80 4.54
CA PHE A 146 -7.00 17.48 3.43
C PHE A 146 -8.16 18.48 3.31
N GLY A 147 -8.42 18.96 2.09
CA GLY A 147 -9.47 19.93 1.77
C GLY A 147 -9.17 21.37 2.20
N SER A 148 -7.93 21.67 2.59
CA SER A 148 -7.50 23.00 3.04
C SER A 148 -6.14 23.37 2.42
N ASN A 149 -5.82 24.66 2.40
CA ASN A 149 -4.52 25.19 1.94
C ASN A 149 -4.09 24.71 0.54
N GLY A 150 -5.04 24.53 -0.37
CA GLY A 150 -4.77 24.06 -1.73
C GLY A 150 -4.57 22.54 -1.86
N ILE A 151 -4.62 21.79 -0.76
CA ILE A 151 -4.67 20.33 -0.77
C ILE A 151 -6.11 19.89 -1.03
N GLU A 152 -6.27 18.97 -1.96
CA GLU A 152 -7.57 18.38 -2.29
C GLU A 152 -8.15 17.61 -1.08
N ARG A 153 -9.45 17.30 -1.14
CA ARG A 153 -10.06 16.42 -0.13
C ARG A 153 -9.42 15.03 -0.20
N GLN A 154 -9.54 14.26 0.87
CA GLN A 154 -9.15 12.85 0.82
C GLN A 154 -10.07 12.10 -0.16
N TYR A 155 -9.47 11.30 -1.04
CA TYR A 155 -10.20 10.35 -1.89
C TYR A 155 -10.11 8.96 -1.28
N HIS A 156 -11.20 8.22 -1.31
CA HIS A 156 -11.24 6.87 -0.75
C HIS A 156 -11.03 5.84 -1.87
N LYS A 157 -10.25 4.81 -1.57
CA LYS A 157 -10.02 3.66 -2.44
C LYS A 157 -11.35 3.09 -2.95
N CYS A 158 -11.37 2.79 -4.26
CA CYS A 158 -12.51 2.20 -4.97
C CYS A 158 -13.74 3.11 -5.07
N LEU A 159 -13.57 4.42 -4.83
CA LEU A 159 -14.58 5.45 -5.05
C LEU A 159 -14.10 6.52 -6.05
N ASP A 160 -13.26 6.11 -6.99
CA ASP A 160 -12.65 6.94 -8.02
C ASP A 160 -13.67 7.67 -8.90
N TYR A 161 -14.89 7.14 -9.05
CA TYR A 161 -16.00 7.86 -9.72
C TYR A 161 -16.44 9.14 -8.98
N LEU A 162 -15.99 9.35 -7.74
CA LEU A 162 -16.15 10.60 -7.00
C LEU A 162 -14.90 11.51 -7.10
N MET A 163 -13.81 11.03 -7.69
CA MET A 163 -12.57 11.77 -7.87
C MET A 163 -12.62 12.55 -9.19
N PRO A 164 -12.29 13.86 -9.21
CA PRO A 164 -12.20 14.60 -10.44
C PRO A 164 -11.03 14.08 -11.27
N GLN A 165 -11.21 13.91 -12.58
CA GLN A 165 -10.12 13.53 -13.50
C GLN A 165 -9.24 12.37 -12.97
N PRO A 166 -9.79 11.16 -12.75
CA PRO A 166 -9.04 10.05 -12.14
C PRO A 166 -7.71 9.75 -12.84
N LEU A 167 -7.69 9.80 -14.17
CA LEU A 167 -6.47 9.57 -14.94
C LEU A 167 -5.33 10.52 -14.56
N GLU A 168 -5.61 11.80 -14.35
CA GLU A 168 -4.60 12.79 -13.97
C GLU A 168 -4.00 12.45 -12.58
N HIS A 169 -4.85 12.02 -11.64
CA HIS A 169 -4.43 11.61 -10.30
C HIS A 169 -3.55 10.37 -10.34
N TYR A 170 -3.92 9.37 -11.15
CA TYR A 170 -3.10 8.18 -11.33
C TYR A 170 -1.78 8.47 -12.04
N ARG A 171 -1.73 9.44 -12.96
CA ARG A 171 -0.46 9.92 -13.53
C ARG A 171 0.44 10.52 -12.44
N ALA A 172 -0.07 11.44 -11.63
CA ALA A 172 0.70 12.05 -10.54
C ALA A 172 1.21 11.02 -9.52
N LEU A 173 0.36 10.06 -9.15
CA LEU A 173 0.68 8.98 -8.23
C LEU A 173 1.77 8.05 -8.78
N LEU A 174 1.60 7.56 -10.01
CA LEU A 174 2.60 6.67 -10.63
C LEU A 174 3.91 7.39 -10.94
N THR A 175 3.87 8.69 -11.24
CA THR A 175 5.06 9.53 -11.31
C THR A 175 5.81 9.49 -9.97
N ALA A 176 5.16 9.75 -8.83
CA ALA A 176 5.82 9.67 -7.52
C ALA A 176 6.48 8.29 -7.27
N LEU A 177 5.76 7.20 -7.55
CA LEU A 177 6.33 5.85 -7.41
C LEU A 177 7.55 5.63 -8.31
N ALA A 178 7.46 6.04 -9.58
CA ALA A 178 8.55 5.91 -10.54
C ALA A 178 9.78 6.72 -10.12
N ARG A 179 9.59 7.93 -9.58
CA ARG A 179 10.68 8.80 -9.10
C ARG A 179 11.44 8.16 -7.93
N LEU A 180 10.73 7.61 -6.96
CA LEU A 180 11.36 6.88 -5.84
C LEU A 180 12.12 5.67 -6.34
N ALA A 181 11.47 4.82 -7.15
CA ALA A 181 12.06 3.61 -7.69
C ALA A 181 13.32 3.90 -8.53
N GLY A 182 13.24 4.88 -9.43
CA GLY A 182 14.36 5.30 -10.28
C GLY A 182 15.52 5.87 -9.47
N THR A 183 15.22 6.73 -8.48
CA THR A 183 16.26 7.30 -7.60
C THR A 183 16.94 6.24 -6.76
N HIS A 184 16.19 5.27 -6.22
CA HIS A 184 16.77 4.10 -5.54
C HIS A 184 17.72 3.34 -6.47
N ARG A 185 17.29 3.04 -7.70
CA ARG A 185 18.10 2.28 -8.67
C ARG A 185 19.30 3.04 -9.21
N SER A 186 19.26 4.37 -9.19
CA SER A 186 20.41 5.21 -9.52
C SER A 186 21.53 5.18 -8.47
N GLY A 187 21.26 4.66 -7.28
CA GLY A 187 22.21 4.68 -6.15
C GLY A 187 22.34 6.05 -5.47
N ARG A 188 21.46 7.02 -5.79
CA ARG A 188 21.46 8.36 -5.19
C ARG A 188 20.92 8.40 -3.77
N LEU A 189 20.15 7.39 -3.35
CA LEU A 189 19.70 7.27 -1.96
C LEU A 189 20.85 6.77 -1.07
N PRO A 190 20.95 7.21 0.20
CA PRO A 190 22.01 6.76 1.11
C PRO A 190 22.00 5.24 1.31
N ALA A 191 23.07 4.57 0.87
CA ALA A 191 23.16 3.12 0.88
C ALA A 191 22.98 2.49 2.27
N ASN A 192 23.45 3.17 3.32
CA ASN A 192 23.28 2.74 4.71
C ASN A 192 21.81 2.77 5.18
N LEU A 193 20.96 3.60 4.57
CA LEU A 193 19.53 3.67 4.90
C LEU A 193 18.70 2.74 4.02
N THR A 194 19.21 2.32 2.85
CA THR A 194 18.50 1.42 1.93
C THR A 194 18.86 -0.06 2.11
N ALA A 195 20.05 -0.37 2.64
CA ALA A 195 20.57 -1.74 2.76
C ALA A 195 19.66 -2.70 3.56
N ASP A 196 18.94 -2.17 4.55
CA ASP A 196 18.11 -2.97 5.45
C ASP A 196 16.69 -3.20 4.93
N PHE A 197 16.31 -2.67 3.77
CA PHE A 197 15.03 -3.03 3.14
C PHE A 197 15.17 -4.38 2.43
N PRO A 198 14.45 -5.43 2.87
CA PRO A 198 14.53 -6.73 2.23
C PRO A 198 13.96 -6.68 0.81
N VAL A 199 14.46 -7.56 -0.06
CA VAL A 199 13.73 -7.91 -1.29
C VAL A 199 12.55 -8.75 -0.88
N ASP A 200 11.36 -8.18 -1.02
CA ASP A 200 10.14 -8.76 -0.52
C ASP A 200 9.14 -9.02 -1.64
N VAL A 201 9.32 -10.15 -2.32
CA VAL A 201 8.37 -10.65 -3.32
C VAL A 201 7.51 -11.79 -2.76
N GLN A 202 7.94 -12.43 -1.65
CA GLN A 202 7.23 -13.54 -1.00
C GLN A 202 6.52 -13.17 0.31
N ALA A 203 7.00 -12.17 1.06
CA ALA A 203 6.41 -11.69 2.31
C ALA A 203 5.57 -10.40 2.14
N ALA A 204 5.60 -9.77 0.95
CA ALA A 204 4.80 -8.61 0.55
C ALA A 204 3.35 -9.01 0.23
N THR A 205 2.75 -9.73 1.16
CA THR A 205 1.35 -10.15 1.14
C THR A 205 0.85 -10.09 2.57
N VAL A 206 -0.18 -9.28 2.82
CA VAL A 206 -0.77 -9.18 4.16
C VAL A 206 -1.63 -10.41 4.44
N GLY A 207 -1.21 -11.24 5.40
CA GLY A 207 -2.02 -12.33 5.98
C GLY A 207 -1.52 -13.75 5.69
N GLU A 208 -1.97 -14.71 6.51
CA GLU A 208 -1.68 -16.14 6.34
C GLU A 208 -2.54 -16.74 5.21
N ARG A 209 -1.88 -17.31 4.20
CA ARG A 209 -2.54 -18.00 3.10
C ARG A 209 -2.93 -19.42 3.51
N ARG A 210 -4.18 -19.79 3.25
CA ARG A 210 -4.62 -21.19 3.34
C ARG A 210 -4.45 -21.85 1.98
N PRO A 211 -3.71 -22.98 1.88
CA PRO A 211 -3.64 -23.76 0.65
C PRO A 211 -5.05 -24.09 0.14
N GLN A 212 -5.28 -23.88 -1.16
CA GLN A 212 -6.55 -24.20 -1.80
C GLN A 212 -6.37 -25.39 -2.73
N THR A 213 -7.29 -26.35 -2.67
CA THR A 213 -7.28 -27.48 -3.60
C THR A 213 -7.86 -27.05 -4.95
N ALA A 214 -7.50 -27.77 -6.02
CA ALA A 214 -8.00 -27.49 -7.37
C ALA A 214 -9.54 -27.57 -7.44
N GLU A 215 -10.15 -28.49 -6.69
CA GLU A 215 -11.61 -28.66 -6.62
C GLU A 215 -12.27 -27.44 -5.97
N ARG A 216 -11.68 -26.92 -4.89
CA ARG A 216 -12.18 -25.71 -4.22
C ARG A 216 -12.11 -24.50 -5.14
N LEU A 217 -11.02 -24.36 -5.89
CA LEU A 217 -10.84 -23.29 -6.86
C LEU A 217 -11.84 -23.39 -8.01
N SER A 218 -12.04 -24.59 -8.57
CA SER A 218 -13.03 -24.83 -9.63
C SER A 218 -14.47 -24.49 -9.18
N ARG A 219 -14.81 -24.84 -7.93
CA ARG A 219 -16.09 -24.45 -7.34
C ARG A 219 -16.23 -22.93 -7.23
N ARG A 220 -15.21 -22.22 -6.74
CA ARG A 220 -15.22 -20.75 -6.66
C ARG A 220 -15.40 -20.08 -8.02
N VAL A 221 -14.73 -20.57 -9.05
CA VAL A 221 -14.91 -20.05 -10.42
C VAL A 221 -16.36 -20.25 -10.91
N THR A 222 -16.98 -21.37 -10.53
CA THR A 222 -18.40 -21.61 -10.85
C THR A 222 -19.32 -20.64 -10.10
N GLU A 223 -19.14 -20.51 -8.78
CA GLU A 223 -19.91 -19.58 -7.94
C GLU A 223 -19.76 -18.13 -8.38
N LEU A 224 -18.56 -17.75 -8.85
CA LEU A 224 -18.24 -16.46 -9.43
C LEU A 224 -19.02 -16.21 -10.73
N SER A 225 -19.02 -17.17 -11.66
CA SER A 225 -19.76 -17.07 -12.92
C SER A 225 -21.25 -16.88 -12.67
N GLU A 226 -21.84 -17.71 -11.83
CA GLU A 226 -23.25 -17.62 -11.46
C GLU A 226 -23.58 -16.27 -10.79
N PHE A 227 -22.69 -15.78 -9.92
CA PHE A 227 -22.85 -14.49 -9.27
C PHE A 227 -22.80 -13.33 -10.27
N ALA A 228 -21.85 -13.34 -11.20
CA ALA A 228 -21.71 -12.32 -12.23
C ALA A 228 -22.92 -12.28 -13.18
N GLU A 229 -23.48 -13.45 -13.53
CA GLU A 229 -24.71 -13.55 -14.32
C GLU A 229 -25.94 -13.00 -13.57
N GLN A 230 -26.05 -13.27 -12.27
CA GLN A 230 -27.16 -12.81 -11.43
C GLN A 230 -27.07 -11.33 -11.07
N HIS A 231 -25.84 -10.79 -10.94
CA HIS A 231 -25.57 -9.44 -10.43
C HIS A 231 -24.65 -8.64 -11.36
N PRO A 232 -25.09 -8.31 -12.59
CA PRO A 232 -24.26 -7.61 -13.58
C PRO A 232 -23.88 -6.17 -13.20
N GLY A 233 -24.53 -5.58 -12.18
CA GLY A 233 -24.14 -4.28 -11.63
C GLY A 233 -23.03 -4.36 -10.57
N LEU A 234 -22.66 -5.56 -10.12
CA LEU A 234 -21.61 -5.80 -9.12
C LEU A 234 -20.32 -6.34 -9.76
N LEU A 235 -20.45 -7.22 -10.76
CA LEU A 235 -19.33 -7.76 -11.52
C LEU A 235 -19.67 -7.81 -13.01
N PRO A 236 -18.67 -7.68 -13.91
CA PRO A 236 -18.89 -7.85 -15.34
C PRO A 236 -19.37 -9.27 -15.65
N THR A 237 -20.33 -9.40 -16.57
CA THR A 237 -20.84 -10.70 -16.99
C THR A 237 -19.76 -11.50 -17.71
N ALA A 238 -19.56 -12.74 -17.28
CA ALA A 238 -18.55 -13.63 -17.85
C ALA A 238 -19.17 -14.53 -18.93
N GLY A 239 -18.74 -14.38 -20.19
CA GLY A 239 -19.16 -15.29 -21.25
C GLY A 239 -18.65 -16.72 -21.02
N ALA A 240 -19.35 -17.73 -21.53
CA ALA A 240 -19.02 -19.14 -21.30
C ALA A 240 -17.56 -19.51 -21.67
N GLN A 241 -17.01 -18.90 -22.73
CA GLN A 241 -15.62 -19.11 -23.13
C GLN A 241 -14.64 -18.53 -22.10
N PHE A 242 -14.93 -17.36 -21.53
CA PHE A 242 -14.10 -16.75 -20.49
C PHE A 242 -14.11 -17.58 -19.21
N VAL A 243 -15.28 -18.08 -18.80
CA VAL A 243 -15.41 -18.97 -17.63
C VAL A 243 -14.62 -20.26 -17.82
N ALA A 244 -14.64 -20.85 -19.03
CA ALA A 244 -13.84 -22.03 -19.35
C ALA A 244 -12.34 -21.75 -19.21
N ARG A 245 -11.86 -20.59 -19.66
CA ARG A 245 -10.46 -20.17 -19.45
C ARG A 245 -10.13 -19.99 -17.98
N LEU A 246 -10.97 -19.29 -17.20
CA LEU A 246 -10.74 -19.14 -15.75
C LEU A 246 -10.66 -20.49 -15.02
N ARG A 247 -11.52 -21.46 -15.37
CA ARG A 247 -11.47 -22.82 -14.79
C ARG A 247 -10.15 -23.53 -15.09
N HIS A 248 -9.54 -23.24 -16.24
CA HIS A 248 -8.24 -23.77 -16.62
C HIS A 248 -7.09 -23.04 -15.91
N ASP A 249 -7.09 -21.71 -15.92
CA ASP A 249 -5.96 -20.90 -15.49
C ASP A 249 -5.82 -20.81 -13.96
N VAL A 250 -6.94 -20.67 -13.24
CA VAL A 250 -6.92 -20.41 -11.78
C VAL A 250 -6.17 -21.50 -10.98
N PRO A 251 -6.43 -22.81 -11.19
CA PRO A 251 -5.65 -23.86 -10.52
C PRO A 251 -4.16 -23.85 -10.88
N ARG A 252 -3.81 -23.40 -12.10
CA ARG A 252 -2.41 -23.31 -12.56
C ARG A 252 -1.68 -22.19 -11.82
N PHE A 253 -2.27 -21.02 -11.71
CA PHE A 253 -1.71 -19.91 -10.92
C PHE A 253 -1.51 -20.30 -9.45
N ALA A 254 -2.48 -20.99 -8.83
CA ALA A 254 -2.33 -21.49 -7.47
C ALA A 254 -1.17 -22.49 -7.32
N ARG A 255 -0.95 -23.35 -8.31
CA ARG A 255 0.16 -24.32 -8.33
C ARG A 255 1.52 -23.65 -8.52
N HIS A 256 1.59 -22.67 -9.42
CA HIS A 256 2.84 -22.04 -9.85
C HIS A 256 3.14 -20.70 -9.16
N GLU A 257 2.38 -20.33 -8.13
CA GLU A 257 2.58 -19.11 -7.34
C GLU A 257 4.04 -18.88 -6.93
N LYS A 258 4.72 -19.92 -6.45
CA LYS A 258 6.13 -19.82 -6.04
C LYS A 258 7.07 -19.61 -7.23
N ALA A 259 6.76 -20.15 -8.40
CA ALA A 259 7.54 -19.92 -9.61
C ALA A 259 7.41 -18.47 -10.05
N VAL A 260 6.17 -17.96 -10.15
CA VAL A 260 5.90 -16.55 -10.46
C VAL A 260 6.62 -15.61 -9.47
N ALA A 261 6.51 -15.87 -8.17
CA ALA A 261 7.19 -15.06 -7.16
C ALA A 261 8.73 -15.09 -7.30
N ARG A 262 9.32 -16.25 -7.62
CA ARG A 262 10.78 -16.35 -7.86
C ARG A 262 11.18 -15.56 -9.10
N GLN A 263 10.43 -15.67 -10.20
CA GLN A 263 10.71 -14.96 -11.45
C GLN A 263 10.63 -13.44 -11.26
N LEU A 264 9.58 -12.95 -10.59
CA LEU A 264 9.44 -11.52 -10.30
C LEU A 264 10.59 -10.99 -9.41
N ALA A 265 11.10 -11.81 -8.50
CA ALA A 265 12.22 -11.46 -7.62
C ALA A 265 13.60 -11.55 -8.30
N SER A 266 13.75 -12.42 -9.30
CA SER A 266 15.02 -12.63 -10.00
C SER A 266 15.31 -11.53 -11.01
N ASP A 267 14.28 -10.85 -11.51
CA ASP A 267 14.41 -9.75 -12.45
C ASP A 267 14.83 -8.43 -11.78
N ARG A 268 16.12 -8.33 -11.47
CA ARG A 268 16.72 -7.26 -10.65
C ARG A 268 16.54 -5.85 -11.20
N ASP A 269 16.38 -5.69 -12.51
CA ASP A 269 16.15 -4.37 -13.11
C ASP A 269 14.76 -3.84 -12.78
N TYR A 270 13.81 -4.74 -12.50
CA TYR A 270 12.44 -4.45 -12.12
C TYR A 270 12.21 -4.58 -10.62
N VAL A 271 13.25 -4.57 -9.78
CA VAL A 271 13.13 -4.58 -8.31
C VAL A 271 13.71 -3.31 -7.74
N ALA A 272 12.88 -2.52 -7.04
CA ALA A 272 13.31 -1.28 -6.40
C ALA A 272 12.55 -1.02 -5.09
N LEU A 273 13.06 -0.11 -4.26
CA LEU A 273 12.34 0.39 -3.10
C LEU A 273 11.04 1.06 -3.56
N CYS A 274 9.89 0.49 -3.15
CA CYS A 274 8.57 0.97 -3.57
C CYS A 274 7.56 0.92 -2.43
N HIS A 275 6.45 1.62 -2.64
CA HIS A 275 5.29 1.58 -1.78
C HIS A 275 4.37 0.42 -2.18
N TRP A 276 4.08 -0.50 -1.26
CA TRP A 276 3.27 -1.70 -1.57
C TRP A 276 1.78 -1.39 -1.80
N ASN A 277 1.21 -0.42 -1.08
CA ASN A 277 -0.21 -0.08 -1.12
C ASN A 277 -0.45 1.42 -1.40
N ALA A 278 0.18 1.98 -2.44
CA ALA A 278 0.05 3.40 -2.80
C ALA A 278 -1.24 3.66 -3.58
N ASN A 279 -2.40 3.35 -2.98
CA ASN A 279 -3.69 3.74 -3.56
C ASN A 279 -3.99 5.21 -3.27
N VAL A 280 -5.01 5.75 -3.93
CA VAL A 280 -5.43 7.15 -3.79
C VAL A 280 -5.79 7.57 -2.36
N ASP A 281 -6.21 6.63 -1.51
CA ASP A 281 -6.49 6.86 -0.08
C ASP A 281 -5.24 6.98 0.80
N ASN A 282 -4.11 6.52 0.28
CA ASN A 282 -2.77 6.68 0.84
C ASN A 282 -1.97 7.78 0.13
N ALA A 283 -2.66 8.73 -0.50
CA ALA A 283 -2.07 9.88 -1.18
C ALA A 283 -2.75 11.19 -0.78
N TRP A 284 -2.07 12.30 -1.02
CA TRP A 284 -2.71 13.62 -1.10
C TRP A 284 -2.26 14.33 -2.36
N PHE A 285 -3.14 15.18 -2.87
CA PHE A 285 -2.97 15.87 -4.14
C PHE A 285 -3.10 17.37 -3.94
N TRP A 286 -2.32 18.13 -4.70
CA TRP A 286 -2.42 19.59 -4.76
C TRP A 286 -1.97 20.05 -6.15
N ARG A 287 -2.38 21.26 -6.52
CA ARG A 287 -1.89 21.90 -7.74
C ARG A 287 -0.88 22.97 -7.38
N ASP A 288 0.16 23.08 -8.21
CA ASP A 288 1.11 24.19 -8.10
C ASP A 288 0.57 25.46 -8.78
N ALA A 289 1.43 26.48 -8.87
CA ALA A 289 1.08 27.77 -9.46
C ALA A 289 0.81 27.73 -10.97
N VAL A 290 1.29 26.71 -11.69
CA VAL A 290 1.03 26.53 -13.13
C VAL A 290 -0.15 25.59 -13.40
N GLY A 291 -0.68 24.95 -12.36
CA GLY A 291 -1.85 24.09 -12.41
C GLY A 291 -1.53 22.60 -12.51
N ASP A 292 -0.25 22.22 -12.47
CA ASP A 292 0.17 20.82 -12.53
C ASP A 292 -0.22 20.09 -11.24
N LEU A 293 -0.77 18.89 -11.38
CA LEU A 293 -1.18 18.06 -10.25
C LEU A 293 0.02 17.31 -9.67
N HIS A 294 0.27 17.49 -8.38
CA HIS A 294 1.30 16.81 -7.62
C HIS A 294 0.69 15.78 -6.67
N CYS A 295 1.52 14.81 -6.26
CA CYS A 295 1.13 13.73 -5.36
C CYS A 295 2.17 13.56 -4.26
N GLY A 296 1.70 13.43 -3.03
CA GLY A 296 2.46 12.99 -1.88
C GLY A 296 1.90 11.67 -1.36
N LEU A 297 2.73 10.87 -0.69
CA LEU A 297 2.39 9.50 -0.29
C LEU A 297 2.46 9.29 1.23
N LEU A 298 1.45 8.58 1.74
CA LEU A 298 1.21 8.27 3.16
C LEU A 298 1.29 6.76 3.40
N ASP A 299 1.37 6.36 4.67
CA ASP A 299 1.18 4.96 5.10
C ASP A 299 2.16 3.96 4.47
N TRP A 300 3.45 4.16 4.77
CA TRP A 300 4.56 3.37 4.25
C TRP A 300 4.73 2.01 4.95
N GLY A 301 3.67 1.47 5.54
CA GLY A 301 3.65 0.11 6.07
C GLY A 301 4.04 -0.89 4.98
N CYS A 302 4.89 -1.86 5.31
CA CYS A 302 5.41 -2.85 4.36
C CYS A 302 6.25 -2.27 3.19
N VAL A 303 6.73 -1.02 3.27
CA VAL A 303 7.73 -0.52 2.32
C VAL A 303 8.95 -1.45 2.28
N SER A 304 9.38 -1.81 1.08
CA SER A 304 10.45 -2.78 0.84
C SER A 304 10.99 -2.66 -0.58
N GLN A 305 12.06 -3.41 -0.89
CA GLN A 305 12.45 -3.60 -2.27
C GLN A 305 11.53 -4.65 -2.89
N MET A 306 10.73 -4.29 -3.88
CA MET A 306 9.75 -5.20 -4.50
C MET A 306 9.77 -5.06 -6.01
N ASN A 307 9.15 -6.01 -6.69
CA ASN A 307 8.99 -5.93 -8.14
C ASN A 307 8.08 -4.74 -8.50
N LEU A 308 8.45 -3.94 -9.50
CA LEU A 308 7.71 -2.74 -9.91
C LEU A 308 6.27 -3.05 -10.33
N GLY A 309 6.01 -4.22 -10.92
CA GLY A 309 4.65 -4.67 -11.24
C GLY A 309 3.79 -4.91 -10.00
N MET A 310 4.40 -5.30 -8.87
CA MET A 310 3.69 -5.41 -7.59
C MET A 310 3.27 -4.04 -7.08
N ALA A 311 4.16 -3.05 -7.16
CA ALA A 311 3.87 -1.68 -6.75
C ALA A 311 2.75 -1.05 -7.61
N ILE A 312 2.74 -1.32 -8.91
CA ILE A 312 1.70 -0.84 -9.83
C ILE A 312 0.35 -1.47 -9.53
N TRP A 313 0.30 -2.80 -9.33
CA TRP A 313 -0.93 -3.45 -8.85
C TRP A 313 -1.35 -2.88 -7.50
N GLY A 314 -0.41 -2.72 -6.58
CA GLY A 314 -0.61 -2.07 -5.29
C GLY A 314 -1.31 -0.73 -5.43
N ALA A 315 -0.85 0.12 -6.34
CA ALA A 315 -1.40 1.45 -6.58
C ALA A 315 -2.73 1.48 -7.32
N MET A 316 -2.93 0.59 -8.29
CA MET A 316 -4.06 0.63 -9.22
C MET A 316 -5.13 -0.43 -8.93
N SER A 317 -4.93 -1.34 -7.97
CA SER A 317 -5.88 -2.43 -7.72
C SER A 317 -7.28 -1.95 -7.37
N GLY A 318 -7.41 -0.77 -6.76
CA GLY A 318 -8.68 -0.13 -6.47
C GLY A 318 -9.23 0.79 -7.57
N ALA A 319 -8.52 0.95 -8.69
CA ALA A 319 -8.84 1.90 -9.75
C ALA A 319 -10.14 1.54 -10.49
N GLU A 320 -10.75 2.51 -11.18
CA GLU A 320 -11.82 2.23 -12.16
C GLU A 320 -11.34 1.30 -13.29
N ASN A 321 -12.29 0.58 -13.89
CA ASN A 321 -12.01 -0.40 -14.95
C ASN A 321 -11.46 0.27 -16.23
N ASP A 322 -11.87 1.52 -16.52
CA ASP A 322 -11.40 2.28 -17.69
C ASP A 322 -9.91 2.65 -17.60
N LEU A 323 -9.39 2.94 -16.41
CA LEU A 323 -7.97 3.16 -16.18
C LEU A 323 -7.13 1.93 -16.56
N TRP A 324 -7.66 0.74 -16.30
CA TRP A 324 -7.03 -0.51 -16.71
C TRP A 324 -7.20 -0.82 -18.20
N SER A 325 -8.41 -0.68 -18.74
CA SER A 325 -8.68 -1.06 -20.13
C SER A 325 -8.05 -0.09 -21.13
N ASP A 326 -8.15 1.20 -20.85
CA ASP A 326 -7.91 2.25 -21.85
C ASP A 326 -6.59 2.98 -21.57
N HIS A 327 -6.16 3.06 -20.31
CA HIS A 327 -5.02 3.90 -19.91
C HIS A 327 -3.80 3.14 -19.36
N LEU A 328 -3.88 1.84 -19.10
CA LEU A 328 -2.74 1.08 -18.56
C LEU A 328 -1.47 1.26 -19.42
N GLY A 329 -1.60 1.21 -20.74
CA GLY A 329 -0.46 1.37 -21.65
C GLY A 329 0.27 2.70 -21.48
N GLU A 330 -0.45 3.82 -21.48
CA GLU A 330 0.16 5.15 -21.32
C GLU A 330 0.72 5.37 -19.90
N LEU A 331 0.06 4.82 -18.88
CA LEU A 331 0.53 4.90 -17.50
C LEU A 331 1.84 4.14 -17.29
N LEU A 332 2.00 2.97 -17.92
CA LEU A 332 3.26 2.23 -17.89
C LEU A 332 4.38 2.93 -18.67
N VAL A 333 4.06 3.56 -19.81
CA VAL A 333 5.02 4.39 -20.57
C VAL A 333 5.49 5.58 -19.74
N LEU A 334 4.58 6.27 -19.07
CA LEU A 334 4.90 7.35 -18.13
C LEU A 334 5.82 6.84 -17.02
N PHE A 335 5.46 5.72 -16.39
CA PHE A 335 6.23 5.14 -15.29
C PHE A 335 7.68 4.85 -15.70
N VAL A 336 7.89 4.15 -16.83
CA VAL A 336 9.27 3.83 -17.25
C VAL A 336 10.08 5.06 -17.63
N ALA A 337 9.43 6.09 -18.20
CA ALA A 337 10.07 7.35 -18.55
C ALA A 337 10.53 8.12 -17.30
N GLU A 338 9.66 8.24 -16.29
CA GLU A 338 9.99 8.88 -15.01
C GLU A 338 11.06 8.10 -14.24
N PHE A 339 10.97 6.75 -14.23
CA PHE A 339 11.96 5.86 -13.62
C PHE A 339 13.34 6.08 -14.23
N HIS A 340 13.43 6.10 -15.57
CA HIS A 340 14.69 6.37 -16.27
C HIS A 340 15.17 7.80 -16.05
N GLY A 341 14.27 8.79 -16.11
CA GLY A 341 14.59 10.20 -15.83
C GLY A 341 15.16 10.43 -14.43
N HIS A 342 14.86 9.54 -13.48
CA HIS A 342 15.40 9.56 -12.12
C HIS A 342 16.62 8.64 -11.94
N GLY A 343 17.26 8.23 -13.04
CA GLY A 343 18.53 7.50 -13.07
C GLY A 343 18.38 5.99 -12.98
N GLY A 344 17.17 5.46 -13.13
CA GLY A 344 16.94 4.04 -13.36
C GLY A 344 17.41 3.61 -14.75
N THR A 345 17.57 2.29 -14.94
CA THR A 345 17.84 1.72 -16.27
C THR A 345 16.63 1.92 -17.21
N VAL A 346 16.83 1.77 -18.51
CA VAL A 346 15.72 1.78 -19.47
C VAL A 346 14.95 0.48 -19.33
N LEU A 347 13.69 0.57 -18.91
CA LEU A 347 12.78 -0.57 -18.78
C LEU A 347 11.91 -0.73 -20.02
N ASP A 348 11.48 -1.96 -20.28
CA ASP A 348 10.49 -2.28 -21.29
C ASP A 348 9.06 -2.21 -20.69
N PRO A 349 8.18 -1.33 -21.20
CA PRO A 349 6.79 -1.27 -20.75
C PRO A 349 6.04 -2.61 -20.92
N GLY A 350 6.38 -3.40 -21.95
CA GLY A 350 5.75 -4.70 -22.19
C GLY A 350 6.02 -5.70 -21.08
N ARG A 351 7.28 -5.80 -20.66
CA ARG A 351 7.73 -6.61 -19.53
C ARG A 351 7.18 -6.13 -18.18
N LEU A 352 7.14 -4.80 -17.96
CA LEU A 352 6.52 -4.22 -16.77
C LEU A 352 5.02 -4.58 -16.67
N ARG A 353 4.30 -4.51 -17.81
CA ARG A 353 2.90 -4.95 -17.91
C ARG A 353 2.77 -6.42 -17.54
N ARG A 354 3.62 -7.29 -18.10
CA ARG A 354 3.60 -8.73 -17.82
C ARG A 354 3.81 -9.01 -16.33
N HIS A 355 4.79 -8.37 -15.68
CA HIS A 355 4.99 -8.50 -14.23
C HIS A 355 3.76 -8.08 -13.42
N THR A 356 3.16 -6.95 -13.79
CA THR A 356 1.95 -6.43 -13.14
C THR A 356 0.80 -7.45 -13.24
N LEU A 357 0.56 -8.00 -14.43
CA LEU A 357 -0.53 -8.95 -14.68
C LEU A 357 -0.30 -10.30 -13.98
N LEU A 358 0.92 -10.83 -14.01
CA LEU A 358 1.28 -12.08 -13.32
C LEU A 358 1.08 -11.95 -11.81
N TYR A 359 1.50 -10.82 -11.23
CA TYR A 359 1.30 -10.57 -9.81
C TYR A 359 -0.18 -10.37 -9.47
N ALA A 360 -0.90 -9.57 -10.25
CA ALA A 360 -2.34 -9.34 -10.07
C ALA A 360 -3.12 -10.65 -10.09
N ALA A 361 -2.83 -11.55 -11.04
CA ALA A 361 -3.47 -12.86 -11.15
C ALA A 361 -3.16 -13.77 -9.96
N THR A 362 -1.89 -13.84 -9.56
CA THR A 362 -1.47 -14.63 -8.39
C THR A 362 -2.17 -14.14 -7.12
N MET A 363 -2.23 -12.83 -6.90
CA MET A 363 -2.91 -12.23 -5.76
C MET A 363 -4.44 -12.40 -5.83
N GLY A 364 -5.01 -12.27 -7.03
CA GLY A 364 -6.43 -12.47 -7.26
C GLY A 364 -6.91 -13.87 -6.93
N VAL A 365 -6.16 -14.89 -7.36
CA VAL A 365 -6.44 -16.30 -7.03
C VAL A 365 -6.33 -16.55 -5.52
N ALA A 366 -5.31 -15.98 -4.87
CA ALA A 366 -5.11 -16.15 -3.44
C ALA A 366 -6.21 -15.51 -2.58
N TRP A 367 -6.72 -14.33 -2.97
CA TRP A 367 -7.50 -13.47 -2.07
C TRP A 367 -8.91 -13.07 -2.55
N LEU A 368 -9.17 -13.03 -3.86
CA LEU A 368 -10.37 -12.36 -4.40
C LEU A 368 -11.48 -13.32 -4.85
N LEU A 369 -11.18 -14.60 -5.05
CA LEU A 369 -12.20 -15.56 -5.53
C LEU A 369 -13.32 -15.87 -4.51
N ASP A 370 -13.20 -15.43 -3.25
CA ASP A 370 -14.24 -15.58 -2.23
C ASP A 370 -15.23 -14.41 -2.16
N VAL A 371 -15.01 -13.35 -2.93
CA VAL A 371 -15.86 -12.14 -2.85
C VAL A 371 -17.34 -12.42 -3.09
N PRO A 372 -17.76 -13.26 -4.06
CA PRO A 372 -19.17 -13.64 -4.18
C PRO A 372 -19.77 -14.21 -2.89
N ALA A 373 -19.01 -15.08 -2.20
CA ALA A 373 -19.44 -15.65 -0.93
C ALA A 373 -19.48 -14.61 0.20
N LEU A 374 -18.54 -13.66 0.21
CA LEU A 374 -18.55 -12.51 1.13
C LEU A 374 -19.81 -11.67 0.97
N ILE A 375 -20.15 -11.28 -0.27
CA ILE A 375 -21.33 -10.45 -0.56
C ILE A 375 -22.62 -11.21 -0.23
N ARG A 376 -22.75 -12.47 -0.67
CA ARG A 376 -23.92 -13.31 -0.33
C ARG A 376 -24.10 -13.48 1.17
N ARG A 377 -23.02 -13.70 1.93
CA ARG A 377 -23.09 -13.81 3.39
C ARG A 377 -23.56 -12.50 4.04
N ARG A 378 -23.21 -11.35 3.46
CA ARG A 378 -23.55 -10.04 4.02
C ARG A 378 -24.99 -9.62 3.77
N PHE A 379 -25.56 -10.02 2.63
CA PHE A 379 -26.87 -9.55 2.16
C PHE A 379 -27.93 -10.64 1.97
N ASP A 380 -27.54 -11.91 2.01
CA ASP A 380 -28.41 -13.06 1.76
C ASP A 380 -29.21 -12.90 0.45
N ALA A 381 -30.54 -12.83 0.50
CA ALA A 381 -31.39 -12.63 -0.66
C ALA A 381 -31.51 -11.17 -1.13
N ASP A 382 -31.09 -10.19 -0.32
CA ASP A 382 -31.22 -8.74 -0.60
C ASP A 382 -29.89 -8.12 -1.09
N VAL A 383 -29.22 -8.81 -2.02
CA VAL A 383 -27.97 -8.33 -2.62
C VAL A 383 -28.23 -7.02 -3.39
N PRO A 384 -27.46 -5.94 -3.13
CA PRO A 384 -27.57 -4.70 -3.87
C PRO A 384 -27.46 -4.87 -5.39
N ARG A 385 -28.16 -4.01 -6.12
CA ARG A 385 -28.18 -4.07 -7.59
C ARG A 385 -26.84 -3.70 -8.20
N ASP A 386 -26.14 -2.72 -7.62
CA ASP A 386 -24.88 -2.20 -8.13
C ASP A 386 -23.95 -1.75 -7.00
N ARG A 387 -22.67 -1.57 -7.35
CA ARG A 387 -21.59 -1.26 -6.40
C ARG A 387 -21.72 0.14 -5.77
N ASN A 388 -22.56 1.02 -6.31
CA ASN A 388 -22.75 2.38 -5.81
C ASN A 388 -23.81 2.44 -4.70
N ASP A 389 -24.53 1.34 -4.43
CA ASP A 389 -25.41 1.23 -3.27
C ASP A 389 -24.62 1.57 -1.98
N PRO A 390 -25.11 2.51 -1.15
CA PRO A 390 -24.44 2.93 0.09
C PRO A 390 -24.04 1.77 1.01
N ARG A 391 -24.80 0.67 1.00
CA ARG A 391 -24.48 -0.53 1.80
C ARG A 391 -23.19 -1.22 1.36
N ILE A 392 -22.72 -0.96 0.14
CA ILE A 392 -21.43 -1.40 -0.40
C ILE A 392 -20.44 -0.23 -0.38
N SER A 393 -20.78 0.93 -0.93
CA SER A 393 -19.84 2.04 -1.10
C SER A 393 -19.37 2.65 0.22
N ASP A 394 -20.19 2.62 1.28
CA ASP A 394 -19.78 3.09 2.61
C ASP A 394 -18.98 2.03 3.41
N ASP A 395 -18.90 0.78 2.93
CA ASP A 395 -18.19 -0.32 3.61
C ASP A 395 -16.96 -0.78 2.80
N GLU A 396 -15.78 -0.32 3.22
CA GLU A 396 -14.51 -0.66 2.56
C GLU A 396 -14.27 -2.17 2.46
N SER A 397 -14.73 -2.93 3.47
CA SER A 397 -14.56 -4.39 3.49
C SER A 397 -15.37 -5.10 2.40
N LEU A 398 -16.33 -4.40 1.78
CA LEU A 398 -17.14 -4.89 0.67
C LEU A 398 -16.71 -4.23 -0.66
N ARG A 399 -16.63 -2.89 -0.74
CA ARG A 399 -16.31 -2.21 -2.01
C ARG A 399 -14.93 -2.53 -2.53
N ALA A 400 -13.92 -2.60 -1.66
CA ALA A 400 -12.53 -2.77 -2.09
C ALA A 400 -12.31 -4.14 -2.74
N PRO A 401 -12.63 -5.27 -2.09
CA PRO A 401 -12.43 -6.56 -2.72
C PRO A 401 -13.38 -6.79 -3.92
N LEU A 402 -14.56 -6.16 -3.96
CA LEU A 402 -15.45 -6.20 -5.13
C LEU A 402 -14.83 -5.49 -6.34
N GLN A 403 -14.34 -4.26 -6.17
CA GLN A 403 -13.69 -3.50 -7.25
C GLN A 403 -12.40 -4.18 -7.73
N MET A 404 -11.57 -4.67 -6.79
CA MET A 404 -10.35 -5.40 -7.13
C MET A 404 -10.64 -6.69 -7.90
N LEU A 405 -11.73 -7.41 -7.55
CA LEU A 405 -12.17 -8.57 -8.31
C LEU A 405 -12.66 -8.16 -9.71
N SER A 406 -13.42 -7.07 -9.85
CA SER A 406 -13.81 -6.56 -11.16
C SER A 406 -12.60 -6.27 -12.06
N ASN A 407 -11.60 -5.57 -11.50
CA ASN A 407 -10.33 -5.30 -12.20
C ASN A 407 -9.61 -6.61 -12.59
N LEU A 408 -9.55 -7.59 -11.69
CA LEU A 408 -8.93 -8.88 -11.98
C LEU A 408 -9.59 -9.57 -13.18
N LEU A 409 -10.93 -9.62 -13.22
CA LEU A 409 -11.66 -10.30 -14.30
C LEU A 409 -11.47 -9.59 -15.64
N LEU A 410 -11.53 -8.26 -15.64
CA LEU A 410 -11.25 -7.44 -16.81
C LEU A 410 -9.85 -7.73 -17.38
N LEU A 411 -8.83 -7.72 -16.51
CA LEU A 411 -7.45 -7.96 -16.92
C LEU A 411 -7.26 -9.38 -17.45
N TRP A 412 -7.89 -10.37 -16.82
CA TRP A 412 -7.82 -11.77 -17.23
C TRP A 412 -8.41 -11.98 -18.62
N GLU A 413 -9.55 -11.36 -18.91
CA GLU A 413 -10.19 -11.45 -20.22
C GLU A 413 -9.39 -10.72 -21.29
N ARG A 414 -8.95 -9.49 -21.00
CA ARG A 414 -8.29 -8.61 -21.98
C ARG A 414 -6.88 -9.06 -22.35
N HIS A 415 -6.13 -9.63 -21.41
CA HIS A 415 -4.70 -9.89 -21.58
C HIS A 415 -4.33 -11.37 -21.71
N GLN A 416 -5.31 -12.28 -21.79
CA GLN A 416 -5.07 -13.73 -21.91
C GLN A 416 -4.04 -14.21 -20.88
N VAL A 417 -4.34 -13.96 -19.61
CA VAL A 417 -3.35 -14.09 -18.52
C VAL A 417 -2.81 -15.52 -18.34
N GLY A 418 -3.56 -16.54 -18.78
CA GLY A 418 -3.06 -17.92 -18.90
C GLY A 418 -1.81 -18.03 -19.77
N ASP A 419 -1.79 -17.38 -20.93
CA ASP A 419 -0.66 -17.41 -21.87
C ASP A 419 0.59 -16.76 -21.25
N LEU A 420 0.40 -15.70 -20.44
CA LEU A 420 1.51 -15.05 -19.73
C LEU A 420 2.17 -15.98 -18.70
N LEU A 421 1.37 -16.87 -18.09
CA LEU A 421 1.88 -17.90 -17.20
C LEU A 421 2.64 -18.97 -17.99
N ASP A 422 2.14 -19.39 -19.15
CA ASP A 422 2.85 -20.30 -20.04
C ASP A 422 4.23 -19.76 -20.45
N ASP A 423 4.29 -18.50 -20.87
CA ASP A 423 5.55 -17.82 -21.20
C ASP A 423 6.50 -17.77 -20.00
N ALA A 424 5.97 -17.50 -18.79
CA ALA A 424 6.75 -17.47 -17.55
C ALA A 424 7.38 -18.82 -17.20
N LEU A 425 6.61 -19.90 -17.33
CA LEU A 425 7.09 -21.24 -17.03
C LEU A 425 8.09 -21.75 -18.08
N ALA A 426 7.92 -21.35 -19.34
CA ALA A 426 8.86 -21.68 -20.41
C ALA A 426 10.23 -21.01 -20.21
N GLU A 427 10.26 -19.76 -19.74
CA GLU A 427 11.50 -19.02 -19.44
C GLU A 427 12.26 -19.60 -18.23
N ASP A 428 11.55 -20.11 -17.22
CA ASP A 428 12.13 -20.70 -16.00
C ASP A 428 12.66 -22.14 -16.20
N GLY A 429 12.45 -22.75 -17.37
CA GLY A 429 12.97 -24.07 -17.71
C GLY A 429 12.19 -25.26 -17.13
N GLU A 430 10.99 -25.06 -16.58
CA GLU A 430 10.06 -26.14 -16.16
C GLU A 430 9.20 -26.66 -17.34
N GLY A 431 9.77 -26.70 -18.55
CA GLY A 431 9.06 -27.03 -19.79
C GLY A 431 9.34 -28.41 -20.40
N LEU A 432 10.12 -29.29 -19.75
CA LEU A 432 10.37 -30.66 -20.23
C LEU A 432 10.64 -31.63 -19.05
N ALA A 433 9.60 -31.97 -18.29
CA ALA A 433 9.58 -33.19 -17.47
C ALA A 433 8.13 -33.62 -17.20
N ASP A 434 7.58 -34.36 -18.16
CA ASP A 434 6.75 -35.56 -18.01
C ASP A 434 5.66 -35.62 -19.09
N SER A 435 6.08 -36.18 -20.22
CA SER A 435 5.27 -36.97 -21.15
C SER A 435 4.86 -38.31 -20.53
#